data_AF-A0A8I6AAW2-F1
#
_entry.id   AF-A0A8I6AAW2-F1
#
_cell.length_a   1.000
_cell.length_b   1.000
_cell.length_c   1.000
_cell.angle_alpha   90.00
_cell.angle_beta   90.00
_cell.angle_gamma   90.00
#
_symmetry.space_group_name_H-M   'P 1'
#
loop_
_entity.id
_entity.type
_entity.pdbx_description
1 polymer ?
#
loop_
_entity_poly.entity_id
_entity_poly.type
_entity_poly.pdbx_seq_one_letter_code
_entity_poly.pdbx_strand_id
1 'polypeptide(L)'
;VDCKIEYTWDSFPVSQEPVRARLNPCDKGLKMEVTAPYFSDPLAPLGEPGKPFSELWNYEVVEAFFLNDTTEQYLEVELCPHGQHLVLLLPGRKNVWEKRACIIIQSVQRRDSLGRRVEAARIRPVADREIRCIGA
;
A
#
# COMPACT_ATOMS: atom_id res chain seq x y z
N VAL A 1 -2.90 9.00 10.66
CA VAL A 1 -2.20 7.87 11.31
C VAL A 1 -0.78 7.81 10.77
N ASP A 2 0.22 7.64 11.62
CA ASP A 2 1.62 7.51 11.23
C ASP A 2 2.13 6.17 11.75
N CYS A 3 2.52 5.29 10.84
CA CYS A 3 2.98 3.93 11.14
C CYS A 3 4.43 3.81 10.71
N LYS A 4 5.24 3.13 11.53
CA LYS A 4 6.61 2.78 11.18
C LYS A 4 6.83 1.28 11.36
N ILE A 5 7.57 0.68 10.44
CA ILE A 5 8.03 -0.71 10.53
C ILE A 5 9.43 -0.67 11.13
N GLU A 6 9.50 -0.75 12.46
CA GLU A 6 10.75 -0.66 13.23
C GLU A 6 11.27 -2.03 13.66
N TYR A 7 10.46 -3.08 13.50
CA TYR A 7 10.77 -4.44 13.91
C TYR A 7 10.42 -5.44 12.82
N THR A 8 11.21 -6.51 12.74
CA THR A 8 10.93 -7.70 11.95
C THR A 8 9.80 -8.51 12.59
N TRP A 9 9.25 -9.49 11.86
CA TRP A 9 8.15 -10.34 12.31
C TRP A 9 8.48 -11.14 13.59
N ASP A 10 9.75 -11.39 13.86
CA ASP A 10 10.31 -12.05 15.04
C ASP A 10 10.83 -11.07 16.10
N SER A 11 10.37 -9.80 16.05
CA SER A 11 10.60 -8.75 17.05
C SER A 11 12.05 -8.26 17.19
N PHE A 12 12.92 -8.52 16.22
CA PHE A 12 14.23 -7.86 16.16
C PHE A 12 14.12 -6.47 15.52
N PRO A 13 14.91 -5.48 15.97
CA PRO A 13 14.95 -4.18 15.31
C PRO A 13 15.39 -4.32 13.84
N VAL A 14 14.77 -3.57 12.94
CA VAL A 14 15.28 -3.45 11.56
C VAL A 14 16.63 -2.72 11.59
N SER A 15 17.62 -3.25 10.86
CA SER A 15 18.98 -2.67 10.79
C SER A 15 19.07 -1.42 9.91
N GLN A 16 18.06 -1.23 9.07
CA GLN A 16 17.92 -0.15 8.11
C GLN A 16 17.00 0.95 8.64
N GLU A 17 16.90 2.06 7.90
CA GLU A 17 15.92 3.08 8.26
C GLU A 17 14.48 2.54 8.14
N PRO A 18 13.61 2.76 9.14
CA PRO A 18 12.25 2.22 9.13
C PRO A 18 11.42 2.67 7.93
N VAL A 19 10.63 1.74 7.39
CA VAL A 19 9.55 2.08 6.45
C VAL A 19 8.50 2.88 7.21
N ARG A 20 8.09 4.03 6.69
CA ARG A 20 7.07 4.90 7.28
C ARG A 20 5.88 5.04 6.34
N ALA A 21 4.70 4.75 6.84
CA ALA A 21 3.43 4.97 6.16
C ALA A 21 2.60 6.04 6.89
N ARG A 22 2.21 7.11 6.18
CA ARG A 22 1.32 8.15 6.68
C ARG A 22 -0.03 8.07 5.99
N LEU A 23 -1.07 7.86 6.78
CA LEU A 23 -2.45 7.85 6.32
C LEU A 23 -3.12 9.16 6.70
N ASN A 24 -3.55 9.90 5.69
CA ASN A 24 -4.25 11.17 5.83
C ASN A 24 -5.61 11.10 5.13
N PRO A 25 -6.72 11.39 5.82
CA PRO A 25 -8.01 11.53 5.15
C PRO A 25 -7.93 12.68 4.14
N CYS A 26 -8.64 12.55 3.02
CA CYS A 26 -8.76 13.59 2.02
C CYS A 26 -10.19 13.60 1.45
N ASP A 27 -10.53 14.64 0.68
CA ASP A 27 -11.83 14.69 0.04
C ASP A 27 -12.09 13.41 -0.78
N LYS A 28 -13.12 12.68 -0.34
CA LYS A 28 -13.60 11.43 -0.93
C LYS A 28 -12.56 10.31 -0.98
N GLY A 29 -11.71 10.18 0.04
CA GLY A 29 -10.82 9.02 0.14
C GLY A 29 -9.71 9.16 1.16
N LEU A 30 -8.67 8.35 0.97
CA LEU A 30 -7.50 8.30 1.83
C LEU A 30 -6.24 8.55 1.01
N LYS A 31 -5.34 9.37 1.54
CA LYS A 31 -3.97 9.50 1.03
C LYS A 31 -3.04 8.65 1.91
N MET A 32 -2.37 7.70 1.31
CA MET A 32 -1.29 6.92 1.91
C MET A 32 0.05 7.39 1.34
N GLU A 33 0.94 7.88 2.18
CA GLU A 33 2.30 8.25 1.79
C GLU A 33 3.27 7.27 2.43
N VAL A 34 4.05 6.58 1.61
CA VAL A 34 5.06 5.62 2.03
C VAL A 34 6.44 6.22 1.78
N THR A 35 7.29 6.22 2.79
CA THR A 35 8.71 6.52 2.68
C THR A 35 9.48 5.30 3.15
N ALA A 36 10.34 4.76 2.30
CA ALA A 36 11.08 3.54 2.57
C ALA A 36 12.50 3.66 2.00
N PRO A 37 13.47 2.89 2.56
CA PRO A 37 14.69 2.54 1.85
C PRO A 37 14.35 1.92 0.48
N TYR A 38 15.21 2.14 -0.50
CA TYR A 38 15.08 1.53 -1.83
C TYR A 38 16.24 0.57 -2.05
N PHE A 39 15.92 -0.69 -2.29
CA PHE A 39 16.92 -1.74 -2.43
C PHE A 39 17.29 -2.05 -3.88
N SER A 40 16.37 -1.82 -4.81
CA SER A 40 16.58 -2.17 -6.23
C SER A 40 16.84 -3.67 -6.45
N ASP A 41 16.30 -4.51 -5.57
CA ASP A 41 16.41 -5.98 -5.64
C ASP A 41 15.08 -6.63 -5.22
N PRO A 42 14.41 -7.38 -6.10
CA PRO A 42 14.79 -7.68 -7.49
C PRO A 42 14.60 -6.48 -8.44
N LEU A 43 14.95 -6.68 -9.71
CA LEU A 43 14.73 -5.68 -10.77
C LEU A 43 13.26 -5.31 -10.91
N ALA A 44 13.01 -4.13 -11.47
CA ALA A 44 11.66 -3.61 -11.71
C ALA A 44 10.75 -4.62 -12.43
N PRO A 45 9.46 -4.70 -12.07
CA PRO A 45 8.49 -5.48 -12.84
C PRO A 45 8.35 -4.94 -14.25
N LEU A 46 8.03 -5.82 -15.21
CA LEU A 46 7.88 -5.47 -16.64
C LEU A 46 6.68 -4.56 -16.95
N GLY A 47 5.81 -4.29 -15.97
CA GLY A 47 4.63 -3.43 -16.14
C GLY A 47 4.96 -1.94 -16.24
N GLU A 48 4.06 -1.16 -16.82
CA GLU A 48 4.19 0.30 -16.86
C GLU A 48 4.00 0.94 -15.47
N PRO A 49 4.85 1.91 -15.06
CA PRO A 49 4.62 2.70 -13.86
C PRO A 49 3.23 3.37 -13.86
N GLY A 50 2.57 3.40 -12.71
CA GLY A 50 1.21 3.96 -12.55
C GLY A 50 0.09 3.04 -13.02
N LYS A 51 0.38 1.78 -13.41
CA LYS A 51 -0.62 0.77 -13.77
C LYS A 51 -0.72 -0.33 -12.72
N PRO A 52 -1.88 -1.01 -12.65
CA PRO A 52 -2.02 -2.24 -11.90
C PRO A 52 -1.05 -3.32 -12.40
N PHE A 53 -0.39 -4.04 -11.49
CA PHE A 53 0.48 -5.18 -11.79
C PHE A 53 0.25 -6.28 -10.77
N SER A 54 0.08 -7.52 -11.22
CA SER A 54 -0.16 -8.67 -10.32
C SER A 54 1.15 -9.23 -9.77
N GLU A 55 1.07 -9.92 -8.64
CA GLU A 55 2.22 -10.59 -8.02
C GLU A 55 3.36 -9.63 -7.62
N LEU A 56 3.04 -8.42 -7.09
CA LEU A 56 4.09 -7.49 -6.67
C LEU A 56 4.86 -7.99 -5.46
N TRP A 57 4.36 -8.96 -4.70
CA TRP A 57 5.10 -9.66 -3.65
C TRP A 57 6.36 -10.39 -4.15
N ASN A 58 6.48 -10.64 -5.46
CA ASN A 58 7.72 -11.13 -6.07
C ASN A 58 8.78 -10.02 -6.27
N TYR A 59 8.47 -8.78 -5.89
CA TYR A 59 9.31 -7.59 -6.06
C TYR A 59 9.47 -6.83 -4.74
N GLU A 60 10.27 -5.77 -4.75
CA GLU A 60 10.26 -4.80 -3.67
C GLU A 60 8.87 -4.15 -3.60
N VAL A 61 8.21 -4.25 -2.44
CA VAL A 61 6.81 -3.82 -2.28
C VAL A 61 6.55 -3.38 -0.84
N VAL A 62 5.65 -2.42 -0.68
CA VAL A 62 4.99 -2.13 0.60
C VAL A 62 3.53 -2.52 0.48
N GLU A 63 3.08 -3.37 1.40
CA GLU A 63 1.71 -3.86 1.47
C GLU A 63 0.98 -3.22 2.67
N ALA A 64 -0.26 -2.78 2.45
CA ALA A 64 -1.14 -2.26 3.49
C ALA A 64 -2.51 -2.94 3.41
N PHE A 65 -2.95 -3.47 4.55
CA PHE A 65 -4.24 -4.15 4.68
C PHE A 65 -5.19 -3.28 5.52
N PHE A 66 -6.38 -2.99 4.97
CA PHE A 66 -7.45 -2.26 5.66
C PHE A 66 -8.61 -3.19 5.91
N LEU A 67 -8.81 -3.59 7.17
CA LEU A 67 -9.93 -4.43 7.58
C LEU A 67 -11.19 -3.60 7.81
N ASN A 68 -12.31 -4.05 7.26
CA ASN A 68 -13.64 -3.60 7.65
C ASN A 68 -14.14 -4.49 8.79
N ASP A 69 -14.24 -3.93 9.98
CA ASP A 69 -14.66 -4.62 11.22
C ASP A 69 -16.10 -5.15 11.18
N THR A 70 -16.95 -4.60 10.31
CA THR A 70 -18.37 -4.93 10.23
C THR A 70 -18.63 -6.06 9.23
N THR A 71 -17.97 -6.01 8.07
CA THR A 71 -18.19 -6.97 6.97
C THR A 71 -17.12 -8.06 6.90
N GLU A 72 -16.06 -7.93 7.69
CA GLU A 72 -14.83 -8.73 7.64
C GLU A 72 -14.11 -8.69 6.27
N GLN A 73 -14.57 -7.87 5.33
CA GLN A 73 -13.85 -7.62 4.08
C GLN A 73 -12.56 -6.88 4.39
N TYR A 74 -11.50 -7.16 3.66
CA TYR A 74 -10.30 -6.36 3.74
C TYR A 74 -9.83 -5.89 2.37
N LEU A 75 -9.29 -4.69 2.37
CA LEU A 75 -8.63 -4.08 1.21
C LEU A 75 -7.13 -4.31 1.36
N GLU A 76 -6.54 -4.94 0.38
CA GLU A 76 -5.09 -5.07 0.24
C GLU A 76 -4.59 -4.05 -0.78
N VAL A 77 -3.52 -3.33 -0.43
CA VAL A 77 -2.88 -2.32 -1.27
C VAL A 77 -1.39 -2.58 -1.32
N GLU A 78 -0.89 -2.92 -2.51
CA GLU A 78 0.52 -3.16 -2.78
C GLU A 78 1.07 -1.99 -3.59
N LEU A 79 2.20 -1.42 -3.14
CA LEU A 79 2.91 -0.33 -3.82
C LEU A 79 4.34 -0.77 -4.16
N CYS A 80 4.64 -0.86 -5.45
CA CYS A 80 5.99 -1.08 -5.93
C CYS A 80 6.73 0.27 -5.97
N PRO A 81 8.01 0.36 -5.53
CA PRO A 81 8.77 1.59 -5.63
C PRO A 81 8.99 2.02 -7.09
N HIS A 82 8.75 1.15 -8.07
CA HIS A 82 8.80 1.43 -9.51
C HIS A 82 7.48 2.04 -10.06
N GLY A 83 6.49 2.28 -9.20
CA GLY A 83 5.26 3.01 -9.51
C GLY A 83 4.06 2.12 -9.89
N GLN A 84 4.27 0.83 -10.12
CA GLN A 84 3.20 -0.16 -10.24
C GLN A 84 2.50 -0.34 -8.89
N HIS A 85 1.24 -0.74 -8.93
CA HIS A 85 0.45 -0.98 -7.72
C HIS A 85 -0.49 -2.18 -7.90
N LEU A 86 -1.01 -2.72 -6.82
CA LEU A 86 -2.12 -3.69 -6.87
C LEU A 86 -3.11 -3.35 -5.77
N VAL A 87 -4.41 -3.50 -6.08
CA VAL A 87 -5.46 -3.40 -5.05
C VAL A 87 -6.52 -4.45 -5.21
N LEU A 88 -6.71 -5.18 -4.12
CA LEU A 88 -7.64 -6.29 -4.02
C LEU A 88 -8.65 -5.99 -2.91
N LEU A 89 -9.94 -6.13 -3.21
CA LEU A 89 -10.97 -6.21 -2.18
C LEU A 89 -11.32 -7.67 -1.98
N LEU A 90 -10.96 -8.18 -0.81
CA LEU A 90 -11.06 -9.58 -0.46
C LEU A 90 -12.21 -9.77 0.53
N PRO A 91 -13.11 -10.74 0.32
CA PRO A 91 -14.04 -11.15 1.34
C PRO A 91 -13.26 -11.75 2.51
N GLY A 92 -13.78 -11.62 3.74
CA GLY A 92 -13.11 -12.11 4.94
C GLY A 92 -12.74 -13.60 4.89
N ARG A 93 -12.10 -14.07 5.96
CA ARG A 93 -11.37 -15.35 6.08
C ARG A 93 -12.04 -16.63 5.55
N LYS A 94 -13.33 -16.61 5.20
CA LYS A 94 -14.09 -17.79 4.73
C LYS A 94 -14.45 -17.79 3.24
N ASN A 95 -14.15 -16.74 2.47
CA ASN A 95 -14.50 -16.66 1.05
C ASN A 95 -13.38 -15.98 0.25
N VAL A 96 -12.37 -16.74 -0.19
CA VAL A 96 -11.32 -16.18 -1.05
C VAL A 96 -11.86 -16.03 -2.46
N TRP A 97 -12.42 -14.85 -2.76
CA TRP A 97 -12.76 -14.42 -4.11
C TRP A 97 -12.14 -13.05 -4.34
N GLU A 98 -11.16 -12.96 -5.22
CA GLU A 98 -10.56 -11.68 -5.59
C GLU A 98 -11.57 -10.84 -6.36
N LYS A 99 -11.98 -9.70 -5.80
CA LYS A 99 -12.56 -8.61 -6.60
C LYS A 99 -11.52 -7.53 -6.75
N ARG A 100 -11.08 -7.28 -7.98
CA ARG A 100 -10.38 -6.04 -8.33
C ARG A 100 -11.30 -4.88 -7.99
N ALA A 101 -10.96 -4.18 -6.92
CA ALA A 101 -11.87 -3.23 -6.30
C ALA A 101 -12.15 -2.08 -7.29
N CYS A 102 -13.40 -1.62 -7.33
CA CYS A 102 -13.74 -0.35 -7.98
C CYS A 102 -13.21 0.80 -7.12
N ILE A 103 -11.89 0.99 -7.16
CA ILE A 103 -11.17 2.01 -6.40
C ILE A 103 -10.16 2.61 -7.36
N ILE A 104 -10.11 3.94 -7.38
CA ILE A 104 -9.13 4.67 -8.17
C ILE A 104 -7.90 4.87 -7.30
N ILE A 105 -6.76 4.45 -7.83
CA ILE A 105 -5.45 4.69 -7.24
C ILE A 105 -4.67 5.60 -8.15
N GLN A 106 -4.10 6.61 -7.53
CA GLN A 106 -3.10 7.44 -8.16
C GLN A 106 -1.84 7.30 -7.32
N SER A 107 -0.88 6.54 -7.83
CA SER A 107 0.46 6.40 -7.26
C SER A 107 1.38 7.42 -7.93
N VAL A 108 2.16 8.12 -7.12
CA VAL A 108 3.18 9.05 -7.59
C VAL A 108 4.44 8.82 -6.80
N GLN A 109 5.47 8.44 -7.54
CA GLN A 109 6.80 8.29 -7.00
C GLN A 109 7.54 9.63 -6.99
N ARG A 110 8.22 9.91 -5.88
CA ARG A 110 9.09 11.07 -5.69
C ARG A 110 10.35 10.65 -4.95
N ARG A 111 11.28 11.59 -4.81
CA ARG A 111 12.39 11.49 -3.85
C ARG A 111 12.22 12.56 -2.78
N ASP A 112 12.55 12.22 -1.54
CA ASP A 112 12.63 13.22 -0.46
C ASP A 112 13.96 14.00 -0.51
N SER A 113 14.15 14.91 0.45
CA SER A 113 15.36 15.73 0.57
C SER A 113 16.65 14.93 0.82
N LEU A 114 16.53 13.66 1.22
CA LEU A 114 17.65 12.74 1.42
C LEU A 114 17.82 11.77 0.24
N GLY A 115 17.07 11.96 -0.85
CA GLY A 115 17.14 11.15 -2.06
C GLY A 115 16.42 9.80 -1.98
N ARG A 116 15.72 9.51 -0.87
CA ARG A 116 14.97 8.26 -0.63
C ARG A 116 13.70 8.24 -1.48
N ARG A 117 13.27 7.07 -1.95
CA ARG A 117 12.01 6.95 -2.71
C ARG A 117 10.84 7.17 -1.75
N VAL A 118 9.92 8.01 -2.19
CA VAL A 118 8.64 8.25 -1.53
C VAL A 118 7.56 7.92 -2.54
N GLU A 119 6.71 6.94 -2.21
CA GLU A 119 5.54 6.60 -3.01
C GLU A 119 4.31 7.18 -2.32
N ALA A 120 3.58 8.04 -3.01
CA ALA A 120 2.31 8.55 -2.51
C ALA A 120 1.17 7.93 -3.31
N ALA A 121 0.31 7.17 -2.66
CA ALA A 121 -0.91 6.61 -3.23
C ALA A 121 -2.14 7.36 -2.70
N ARG A 122 -3.00 7.82 -3.60
CA ARG A 122 -4.35 8.29 -3.23
C ARG A 122 -5.36 7.21 -3.58
N ILE A 123 -6.06 6.72 -2.56
CA ILE A 123 -7.09 5.69 -2.66
C ILE A 123 -8.45 6.37 -2.60
N ARG A 124 -9.24 6.23 -3.66
CA ARG A 124 -10.60 6.78 -3.74
C ARG A 124 -11.61 5.67 -4.02
N PRO A 125 -12.62 5.46 -3.16
CA PRO A 125 -13.72 4.56 -3.49
C PRO A 125 -14.49 5.09 -4.71
N VAL A 126 -14.84 4.18 -5.62
CA VAL A 126 -15.78 4.48 -6.70
C VAL A 126 -17.18 4.19 -6.17
N ALA A 127 -17.89 5.26 -5.79
CA ALA A 127 -19.27 5.28 -5.26
C ALA A 127 -19.52 4.53 -3.93
N ASP A 128 -20.15 5.24 -2.98
CA ASP A 128 -20.82 4.81 -1.73
C ASP A 128 -20.14 3.81 -0.79
N ARG A 129 -18.85 3.50 -0.94
CA ARG A 129 -18.11 2.68 0.02
C ARG A 129 -17.11 3.53 0.80
N GLU A 130 -17.38 3.78 2.07
CA GLU A 130 -16.46 4.48 2.97
C GLU A 130 -15.24 3.58 3.27
N ILE A 131 -14.03 4.04 2.95
CA ILE A 131 -12.79 3.37 3.39
C ILE A 131 -12.51 3.87 4.81
N ARG A 132 -12.85 3.07 5.81
CA ARG A 132 -12.47 3.36 7.20
C ARG A 132 -11.10 2.77 7.48
N CYS A 133 -10.13 3.64 7.74
CA CYS A 133 -8.87 3.23 8.35
C CYS A 133 -9.10 3.01 9.83
N ILE A 134 -9.08 1.75 10.26
CA ILE A 134 -9.00 1.43 11.67
C ILE A 134 -7.52 1.38 12.01
N GLY A 135 -7.03 2.41 12.69
CA GLY A 135 -5.71 2.38 13.32
C GLY A 135 -5.75 1.46 14.53
N ALA A 136 -4.69 0.67 14.71
CA ALA A 136 -4.44 -0.05 15.97
C ALA A 136 -4.25 0.94 17.13
#